data_AF-A0A7C0UX16-F1
#
_entry.id   AF-A0A7C0UX16-F1
#
_cell.length_a   1.000
_cell.length_b   1.000
_cell.length_c   1.000
_cell.angle_alpha   90.00
_cell.angle_beta   90.00
_cell.angle_gamma   90.00
#
_symmetry.space_group_name_H-M   'P 1'
#
loop_
_entity.id
_entity.type
_entity.pdbx_description
1 polymer ?
#
loop_
_entity_poly.entity_id
_entity_poly.type
_entity_poly.pdbx_seq_one_letter_code
_entity_poly.pdbx_strand_id
1 'polypeptide(L)'
;VVADAVIEALKDSTVYPTVIGIGGPHYNYKFTKIALTTDTAFAHIIPKYAISGINDAMLKQCVERTVEKVEKALLDWKGIKGEYKPRMVEALERLNIKMEKV
;
A
#
# COMPACT_ATOMS: atom_id res chain seq x y z
N VAL A 1 -3.15 23.91 -11.56
CA VAL A 1 -2.94 22.44 -11.54
C VAL A 1 -3.17 21.84 -10.16
N VAL A 2 -2.32 22.09 -9.14
CA VAL A 2 -2.52 21.47 -7.80
C VAL A 2 -3.82 21.94 -7.14
N ALA A 3 -4.11 23.24 -7.15
CA ALA A 3 -5.36 23.78 -6.61
C ALA A 3 -6.59 23.19 -7.32
N ASP A 4 -6.56 23.12 -8.66
CA ASP A 4 -7.65 22.54 -9.45
C ASP A 4 -7.89 21.07 -9.11
N ALA A 5 -6.82 20.28 -8.96
CA ALA A 5 -6.91 18.87 -8.59
C ALA A 5 -7.52 18.67 -7.20
N VAL A 6 -7.17 19.53 -6.22
CA VAL A 6 -7.77 19.48 -4.88
C VAL A 6 -9.26 19.82 -4.95
N ILE A 7 -9.63 20.88 -5.65
CA ILE A 7 -11.04 21.28 -5.80
C ILE A 7 -11.85 20.18 -6.48
N GLU A 8 -11.29 19.49 -7.47
CA GLU A 8 -11.97 18.37 -8.11
C GLU A 8 -12.09 17.15 -7.19
N ALA A 9 -11.02 16.79 -6.47
CA ALA A 9 -11.03 15.68 -5.53
C ALA A 9 -12.06 15.88 -4.39
N LEU A 10 -12.28 17.11 -3.93
CA LEU A 10 -13.26 17.41 -2.87
C LEU A 10 -14.73 17.27 -3.32
N LYS A 11 -15.00 17.29 -4.63
CA LYS A 11 -16.36 17.08 -5.16
C LYS A 11 -16.73 15.61 -5.24
N ASP A 12 -15.73 14.73 -5.22
CA ASP A 12 -15.90 13.29 -5.35
C ASP A 12 -15.99 12.63 -3.96
N SER A 13 -16.90 11.68 -3.81
CA SER A 13 -17.05 10.84 -2.62
C SER A 13 -16.97 9.34 -2.96
N THR A 14 -16.45 9.02 -4.15
CA THR A 14 -16.29 7.65 -4.62
C THR A 14 -15.28 6.92 -3.75
N VAL A 15 -15.69 5.74 -3.28
CA VAL A 15 -14.80 4.84 -2.53
C VAL A 15 -14.20 3.85 -3.52
N TYR A 16 -12.88 3.84 -3.59
CA TYR A 16 -12.11 2.98 -4.47
C TYR A 16 -11.55 1.76 -3.72
N PRO A 17 -11.31 0.63 -4.41
CA PRO A 17 -10.54 -0.49 -3.89
C PRO A 17 -9.24 -0.04 -3.22
N THR A 18 -9.19 -0.14 -1.90
CA THR A 18 -8.12 0.45 -1.09
C THR A 18 -7.08 -0.61 -0.71
N VAL A 19 -5.80 -0.27 -0.91
CA VAL A 19 -4.67 -1.18 -0.68
C VAL A 19 -3.57 -0.52 0.12
N ILE A 20 -2.74 -1.35 0.76
CA ILE A 20 -1.41 -0.92 1.22
C ILE A 20 -0.34 -1.40 0.24
N GLY A 21 0.63 -0.55 -0.05
CA GLY A 21 1.76 -0.86 -0.94
C GLY A 21 2.99 -1.25 -0.13
N ILE A 22 3.70 -2.30 -0.53
CA ILE A 22 4.90 -2.76 0.18
C ILE A 22 6.01 -3.10 -0.81
N GLY A 23 7.18 -2.51 -0.59
CA GLY A 23 8.39 -2.72 -1.39
C GLY A 23 8.67 -1.61 -2.39
N GLY A 24 9.74 -1.82 -3.16
CA GLY A 24 10.19 -0.89 -4.18
C GLY A 24 10.93 0.35 -3.64
N PRO A 25 11.33 1.28 -4.52
CA PRO A 25 12.00 2.52 -4.16
C PRO A 25 11.06 3.50 -3.46
N HIS A 26 11.60 4.63 -2.98
CA HIS A 26 10.81 5.69 -2.34
C HIS A 26 9.68 6.22 -3.25
N TYR A 27 9.97 6.43 -4.53
CA TYR A 27 8.99 6.75 -5.57
C TYR A 27 8.74 5.52 -6.43
N ASN A 28 7.73 4.74 -6.06
CA ASN A 28 7.45 3.45 -6.70
C ASN A 28 6.63 3.63 -7.98
N TYR A 29 7.30 3.63 -9.14
CA TYR A 29 6.66 3.77 -10.46
C TYR A 29 5.56 2.74 -10.72
N LYS A 30 5.69 1.49 -10.23
CA LYS A 30 4.64 0.48 -10.41
C LYS A 30 3.37 0.88 -9.67
N PHE A 31 3.50 1.31 -8.42
CA PHE A 31 2.36 1.76 -7.62
C PHE A 31 1.73 3.03 -8.20
N THR A 32 2.55 3.99 -8.63
CA THR A 32 2.05 5.20 -9.34
C THR A 32 1.29 4.83 -10.61
N LYS A 33 1.81 3.90 -11.42
CA LYS A 33 1.13 3.44 -12.63
C LYS A 33 -0.22 2.80 -12.29
N ILE A 34 -0.25 1.90 -11.30
CA ILE A 34 -1.49 1.26 -10.84
C ILE A 34 -2.52 2.31 -10.39
N ALA A 35 -2.11 3.28 -9.58
CA ALA A 35 -3.00 4.35 -9.09
C ALA A 35 -3.54 5.26 -10.21
N LEU A 36 -2.80 5.44 -11.30
CA LEU A 36 -3.20 6.29 -12.43
C LEU A 36 -4.01 5.55 -13.50
N THR A 37 -3.87 4.22 -13.61
CA THR A 37 -4.48 3.44 -14.71
C THR A 37 -5.52 2.43 -14.25
N THR A 38 -5.83 2.38 -12.96
CA THR A 38 -6.82 1.45 -12.37
C THR A 38 -7.57 2.16 -11.26
N ASP A 39 -8.68 1.57 -10.80
CA ASP A 39 -9.47 2.06 -9.68
C ASP A 39 -8.84 1.73 -8.30
N THR A 40 -7.52 1.54 -8.23
CA THR A 40 -6.83 1.17 -6.98
C THR A 40 -6.35 2.42 -6.24
N ALA A 41 -6.84 2.63 -5.03
CA ALA A 41 -6.36 3.67 -4.13
C ALA A 41 -5.32 3.12 -3.14
N PHE A 42 -4.13 3.73 -3.10
CA PHE A 42 -3.11 3.39 -2.11
C PHE A 42 -3.27 4.26 -0.86
N ALA A 43 -3.39 3.61 0.30
CA ALA A 43 -3.36 4.29 1.59
C ALA A 43 -1.90 4.48 2.06
N HIS A 44 -1.35 3.49 2.76
CA HIS A 44 0.05 3.50 3.19
C HIS A 44 0.96 2.80 2.17
N ILE A 45 2.16 3.35 1.96
CA ILE A 45 3.22 2.74 1.15
C ILE A 45 4.47 2.55 2.02
N ILE A 46 4.94 1.30 2.14
CA ILE A 46 6.14 0.91 2.87
C ILE A 46 7.27 0.65 1.86
N PRO A 47 8.22 1.57 1.66
CA PRO A 47 9.31 1.37 0.72
C PRO A 47 10.33 0.34 1.24
N LYS A 48 11.14 -0.22 0.33
CA LYS A 48 12.06 -1.34 0.65
C LYS A 48 13.02 -1.10 1.80
N TYR A 49 13.45 0.15 1.99
CA TYR A 49 14.41 0.53 3.02
C TYR A 49 13.76 0.59 4.41
N ALA A 50 12.44 0.76 4.50
CA ALA A 50 11.72 0.86 5.76
C ALA A 50 11.30 -0.50 6.31
N ILE A 51 11.24 -1.53 5.46
CA ILE A 51 10.73 -2.87 5.81
C ILE A 51 11.45 -3.46 7.05
N SER A 52 12.75 -3.24 7.20
CA SER A 52 13.53 -3.75 8.33
C SER A 52 13.03 -3.24 9.70
N GLY A 53 12.50 -2.02 9.73
CA GLY A 53 11.98 -1.38 10.94
C GLY A 53 10.49 -1.62 11.18
N ILE A 54 9.76 -2.22 10.23
CA ILE A 54 8.33 -2.51 10.40
C ILE A 54 8.16 -3.74 11.29
N ASN A 55 7.21 -3.66 12.21
CA ASN A 55 6.71 -4.80 12.98
C ASN A 55 5.19 -4.95 12.79
N ASP A 56 4.64 -6.04 13.32
CA ASP A 56 3.24 -6.39 13.15
C ASP A 56 2.29 -5.33 13.70
N ALA A 57 2.65 -4.67 14.81
CA ALA A 57 1.85 -3.58 15.37
C ALA A 57 1.82 -2.36 14.44
N MET A 58 2.93 -2.03 13.79
CA MET A 58 2.99 -0.96 12.80
C MET A 58 2.20 -1.33 11.54
N LEU A 59 2.30 -2.58 11.07
CA LEU A 59 1.53 -3.04 9.92
C LEU A 59 0.02 -3.02 10.21
N LYS A 60 -0.37 -3.43 11.42
CA LYS A 60 -1.75 -3.31 11.91
C LYS A 60 -2.21 -1.85 11.93
N GLN A 61 -1.37 -0.92 12.40
CA GLN A 61 -1.68 0.51 12.36
C GLN A 61 -1.88 1.03 10.94
N CYS A 62 -1.14 0.55 9.93
CA CYS A 62 -1.38 0.94 8.54
C CYS A 62 -2.79 0.59 8.08
N VAL A 63 -3.37 -0.52 8.57
CA VAL A 63 -4.75 -0.89 8.26
C VAL A 63 -5.74 -0.08 9.09
N GLU A 64 -5.56 -0.03 10.41
CA GLU A 64 -6.50 0.62 11.33
C GLU A 64 -6.55 2.15 11.18
N ARG A 65 -5.50 2.77 10.63
CA ARG A 65 -5.43 4.23 10.39
C ARG A 65 -5.78 4.61 8.95
N THR A 66 -6.35 3.70 8.19
CA THR A 66 -6.98 3.98 6.90
C THR A 66 -8.49 4.11 7.11
N VAL A 67 -9.12 5.15 6.55
CA VAL A 67 -10.56 5.39 6.71
C VAL A 67 -11.35 4.31 5.97
N GLU A 68 -10.95 4.01 4.74
CA GLU A 68 -11.52 2.96 3.91
C GLU A 68 -11.03 1.58 4.35
N LYS A 69 -11.85 0.55 4.09
CA LYS A 69 -11.46 -0.84 4.35
C LYS A 69 -10.31 -1.25 3.42
N VAL A 70 -9.15 -1.56 3.99
CA VAL A 70 -8.03 -2.14 3.24
C VAL A 70 -8.40 -3.55 2.77
N GLU A 71 -8.42 -3.76 1.46
CA GLU A 71 -8.81 -5.04 0.85
C GLU A 71 -7.66 -6.01 0.72
N LYS A 72 -6.47 -5.50 0.39
CA LYS A 72 -5.26 -6.29 0.11
C LYS A 72 -3.98 -5.46 0.26
N ALA A 73 -2.87 -6.16 0.36
CA ALA A 73 -1.52 -5.63 0.22
C ALA A 73 -0.99 -5.90 -1.19
N LEU A 74 -0.56 -4.85 -1.90
CA LEU A 74 0.18 -4.96 -3.16
C LEU A 74 1.68 -4.99 -2.87
N LEU A 75 2.33 -6.09 -3.24
CA LEU A 75 3.73 -6.37 -2.97
C LEU A 75 4.55 -6.17 -4.24
N ASP A 76 5.43 -5.16 -4.27
CA ASP A 76 6.51 -5.12 -5.26
C ASP A 76 7.52 -6.21 -4.90
N TRP A 77 7.25 -7.44 -5.34
CA TRP A 77 7.93 -8.64 -4.86
C TRP A 77 9.41 -8.65 -5.19
N LYS A 78 9.80 -8.01 -6.30
CA LYS A 78 11.21 -7.83 -6.68
C LYS A 78 11.87 -6.69 -5.90
N GLY A 79 11.08 -5.70 -5.46
CA GLY A 79 11.52 -4.60 -4.63
C GLY A 79 11.73 -4.94 -3.14
N ILE A 80 11.22 -6.08 -2.66
CA ILE A 80 11.42 -6.55 -1.28
C ILE A 80 12.68 -7.42 -1.19
N LYS A 81 13.58 -7.12 -0.24
CA LYS A 81 14.75 -7.96 0.03
C LYS A 81 14.32 -9.36 0.49
N GLY A 82 15.01 -10.40 0.00
CA GLY A 82 14.67 -11.80 0.27
C GLY A 82 14.51 -12.14 1.74
N GLU A 83 15.40 -11.62 2.59
CA GLU A 83 15.38 -11.78 4.05
C GLU A 83 14.07 -11.36 4.73
N TYR A 84 13.35 -10.39 4.16
CA TYR A 84 12.12 -9.86 4.79
C TYR A 84 10.84 -10.51 4.26
N LYS A 85 10.91 -11.26 3.16
CA LYS A 85 9.73 -11.85 2.52
C LYS A 85 8.96 -12.80 3.45
N PRO A 86 9.60 -13.76 4.15
CA PRO A 86 8.88 -14.71 5.00
C PRO A 86 8.13 -14.01 6.13
N ARG A 87 8.84 -13.13 6.88
CA ARG A 87 8.26 -12.36 7.98
C ARG A 87 7.09 -11.49 7.52
N MET A 88 7.20 -10.88 6.34
CA MET A 88 6.14 -10.02 5.82
C MET A 88 4.89 -10.79 5.44
N VAL A 89 5.06 -11.93 4.76
CA VAL A 89 3.95 -12.83 4.40
C VAL A 89 3.24 -13.29 5.68
N GLU A 90 4.00 -13.76 6.66
CA GLU A 90 3.46 -14.22 7.94
C GLU A 90 2.70 -13.10 8.68
N ALA A 91 3.23 -11.88 8.71
CA ALA A 91 2.55 -10.74 9.34
C ALA A 91 1.23 -10.39 8.64
N LEU A 92 1.19 -10.43 7.30
CA LEU A 92 -0.02 -10.16 6.52
C LEU A 92 -1.08 -11.26 6.71
N GLU A 93 -0.65 -12.53 6.78
CA GLU A 93 -1.52 -13.67 7.06
C GLU A 93 -2.15 -13.59 8.45
N ARG A 94 -1.37 -13.25 9.48
CA ARG A 94 -1.89 -13.04 10.86
C ARG A 94 -2.93 -11.92 10.93
N LEU A 95 -2.77 -10.89 10.10
CA LEU A 95 -3.72 -9.77 9.99
C LEU A 95 -4.90 -10.06 9.05
N ASN A 96 -4.95 -11.26 8.45
CA ASN A 96 -5.97 -11.67 7.47
C ASN A 96 -6.07 -10.71 6.27
N ILE A 97 -4.93 -10.19 5.81
CA ILE A 97 -4.83 -9.28 4.67
C ILE A 97 -4.47 -10.10 3.43
N LYS A 98 -5.27 -10.00 2.37
CA LYS A 98 -4.98 -10.64 1.08
C LYS A 98 -3.71 -10.06 0.47
N MET A 99 -2.94 -10.87 -0.25
CA MET A 99 -1.68 -10.47 -0.87
C MET A 99 -1.74 -10.62 -2.38
N GLU A 100 -1.22 -9.62 -3.10
CA GLU A 100 -1.04 -9.69 -4.56
C GLU A 100 0.36 -9.17 -4.93
N LYS A 101 1.04 -9.86 -5.84
CA LYS A 101 2.40 -9.54 -6.26
C LYS A 101 2.37 -8.74 -7.55
N VAL A 102 3.13 -7.64 -7.61
CA VAL A 102 3.22 -6.71 -8.76
C VAL A 102 4.68 -6.38 -9.14
#